data_AF-A0A2D9GCJ9-F1
#
_entry.id   AF-A0A2D9GCJ9-F1
#
_cell.length_a   1.000
_cell.length_b   1.000
_cell.length_c   1.000
_cell.angle_alpha   90.00
_cell.angle_beta   90.00
_cell.angle_gamma   90.00
#
_symmetry.space_group_name_H-M   'P 1'
#
loop_
_entity.id
_entity.type
_entity.pdbx_description
1 polymer ?
#
loop_
_entity_poly.entity_id
_entity_poly.type
_entity_poly.pdbx_seq_one_letter_code
_entity_poly.pdbx_strand_id
1 'polypeptide(L)'
;MSQKRSNKGKSIQKSESSTQLKSNFMIIKGVEMIIEDSRIVEKLTEEEESVELSIKRHLKPMTKLMVAFDFGSSISKENQSLMAESRNLRSMPDAVNKAVEYGWEFINSTIVIDRKATIHYYYMKRR
;
A
#
# COMPACT_ATOMS: atom_id res chain seq x y z
N MET A 1 -40.14 33.68 -54.31
CA MET A 1 -40.38 32.86 -53.11
C MET A 1 -39.22 31.89 -52.93
N SER A 2 -38.26 32.23 -52.06
CA SER A 2 -37.02 31.48 -51.84
C SER A 2 -37.21 30.47 -50.69
N GLN A 3 -37.01 29.18 -50.96
CA GLN A 3 -37.13 28.12 -49.96
C GLN A 3 -35.85 28.03 -49.11
N LYS A 4 -35.93 28.52 -47.86
CA LYS A 4 -34.94 28.26 -46.81
C LYS A 4 -34.97 26.77 -46.44
N ARG A 5 -33.87 26.03 -46.68
CA ARG A 5 -33.67 24.69 -46.10
C ARG A 5 -33.07 24.83 -44.70
N SER A 6 -33.83 24.41 -43.70
CA SER A 6 -33.43 24.30 -42.30
C SER A 6 -32.52 23.08 -42.11
N ASN A 7 -31.25 23.31 -41.76
CA ASN A 7 -30.36 22.24 -41.29
C ASN A 7 -30.73 21.90 -39.84
N LYS A 8 -31.57 20.89 -39.68
CA LYS A 8 -31.95 20.35 -38.37
C LYS A 8 -30.73 19.65 -37.77
N GLY A 9 -30.14 20.29 -36.76
CA GLY A 9 -29.02 19.75 -35.99
C GLY A 9 -29.36 18.36 -35.47
N LYS A 10 -28.52 17.38 -35.81
CA LYS A 10 -28.53 16.08 -35.15
C LYS A 10 -28.07 16.31 -33.72
N SER A 11 -29.01 16.24 -32.78
CA SER A 11 -28.73 16.03 -31.37
C SER A 11 -27.90 14.76 -31.25
N ILE A 12 -26.61 14.93 -30.96
CA ILE A 12 -25.77 13.84 -30.47
C ILE A 12 -26.43 13.42 -29.16
N GLN A 13 -27.17 12.32 -29.20
CA GLN A 13 -27.55 11.60 -27.99
C GLN A 13 -26.23 11.32 -27.27
N LYS A 14 -26.03 11.97 -26.13
CA LYS A 14 -25.05 11.53 -25.15
C LYS A 14 -25.49 10.12 -24.78
N SER A 15 -24.92 9.12 -25.45
CA SER A 15 -24.85 7.80 -24.89
C SER A 15 -24.18 8.01 -23.55
N GLU A 16 -24.92 7.80 -22.47
CA GLU A 16 -24.35 7.58 -21.15
C GLU A 16 -23.26 6.54 -21.37
N SER A 17 -22.00 7.01 -21.41
CA SER A 17 -20.89 6.10 -21.42
C SER A 17 -21.10 5.34 -20.13
N SER A 18 -21.42 4.05 -20.22
CA SER A 18 -21.16 3.13 -19.14
C SER A 18 -19.72 3.43 -18.75
N THR A 19 -19.53 4.19 -17.68
CA THR A 19 -18.23 4.43 -17.09
C THR A 19 -17.77 3.02 -16.77
N GLN A 20 -16.93 2.48 -17.63
CA GLN A 20 -16.20 1.25 -17.35
C GLN A 20 -15.62 1.51 -15.98
N LEU A 21 -16.21 0.88 -14.97
CA LEU A 21 -15.68 0.86 -13.62
C LEU A 21 -14.35 0.12 -13.76
N LYS A 22 -13.30 0.84 -14.16
CA LYS A 22 -11.93 0.39 -14.01
C LYS A 22 -11.70 0.40 -12.51
N SER A 23 -12.07 -0.69 -11.86
CA SER A 23 -11.70 -0.94 -10.47
C SER A 23 -10.18 -0.91 -10.40
N ASN A 24 -9.65 0.22 -9.94
CA ASN A 24 -8.22 0.41 -9.75
C ASN A 24 -7.88 -0.18 -8.39
N PHE A 25 -7.08 -1.24 -8.38
CA PHE A 25 -6.57 -1.87 -7.17
C PHE A 25 -5.12 -1.45 -6.94
N MET A 26 -4.72 -1.43 -5.67
CA MET A 26 -3.34 -1.25 -5.25
C MET A 26 -3.03 -2.27 -4.14
N ILE A 27 -1.80 -2.76 -4.12
CA ILE A 27 -1.27 -3.56 -3.02
C ILE A 27 -0.18 -2.75 -2.33
N ILE A 28 -0.29 -2.60 -1.01
CA ILE A 28 0.82 -2.14 -0.18
C ILE A 28 1.55 -3.38 0.32
N LYS A 29 2.81 -3.53 -0.05
CA LYS A 29 3.68 -4.61 0.43
C LYS A 29 4.62 -4.07 1.49
N GLY A 30 4.53 -4.60 2.70
CA GLY A 30 5.51 -4.39 3.77
C GLY A 30 6.37 -5.63 3.94
N VAL A 31 7.68 -5.46 4.06
CA VAL A 31 8.60 -6.55 4.43
C VAL A 31 9.32 -6.14 5.71
N GLU A 32 9.04 -6.85 6.79
CA GLU A 32 9.72 -6.72 8.07
C GLU A 32 10.81 -7.77 8.15
N MET A 33 12.06 -7.32 8.28
CA MET A 33 13.19 -8.21 8.51
C MET A 33 13.75 -7.97 9.91
N ILE A 34 14.01 -9.05 10.65
CA ILE A 34 14.68 -8.97 11.94
C ILE A 34 16.11 -8.50 11.70
N ILE A 35 16.50 -7.39 12.33
CA ILE A 35 17.89 -6.98 12.42
C ILE A 35 18.47 -7.76 13.60
N GLU A 36 19.32 -8.75 13.29
CA GLU A 36 20.20 -9.36 14.29
C GLU A 36 21.25 -8.31 14.68
N ASP A 37 20.97 -7.51 15.72
CA ASP A 37 21.96 -6.58 16.28
C ASP A 37 22.99 -7.38 17.09
N SER A 38 24.11 -7.73 16.45
CA SER A 38 25.19 -8.54 17.04
C SER A 38 25.71 -7.97 18.37
N ARG A 39 25.52 -6.68 18.64
CA ARG A 39 25.94 -6.01 19.89
C ARG A 39 25.06 -6.35 21.09
N ILE A 40 23.83 -6.82 20.87
CA ILE A 40 22.91 -7.27 21.94
C ILE A 40 23.12 -8.76 22.21
N VAL A 41 23.45 -9.53 21.17
CA VAL A 41 23.72 -10.97 21.27
C VAL A 41 24.98 -11.23 22.10
N GLU A 42 26.02 -10.39 21.98
CA GLU A 42 27.26 -10.52 22.77
C GLU A 42 27.09 -10.31 24.29
N LYS A 43 25.97 -9.76 24.77
CA LYS A 43 25.75 -9.49 26.20
C LYS A 43 24.90 -10.52 26.94
N LEU A 44 24.31 -11.48 26.24
CA LEU A 44 23.44 -12.49 26.85
C LEU A 44 24.07 -13.85 26.61
N THR A 45 24.85 -14.31 27.59
CA THR A 45 25.15 -15.74 27.73
C THR A 45 23.82 -16.49 27.75
N GLU A 46 23.75 -17.60 27.02
CA GLU A 46 22.54 -18.40 26.71
C GLU A 46 21.78 -18.94 27.95
N GLU A 47 22.25 -18.67 29.16
CA GLU A 47 21.82 -19.36 30.37
C GLU A 47 20.54 -18.80 31.00
N GLU A 48 20.12 -17.55 30.78
CA GLU A 48 18.88 -17.01 31.39
C GLU A 48 18.17 -15.95 30.54
N GLU A 49 17.56 -16.34 29.42
CA GLU A 49 16.59 -15.47 28.74
C GLU A 49 15.25 -15.48 29.51
N SER A 50 14.96 -14.43 30.29
CA SER A 50 13.68 -14.36 31.02
C SER A 50 12.49 -14.22 30.06
N VAL A 51 11.35 -14.81 30.44
CA VAL A 51 10.08 -14.71 29.68
C VAL A 51 9.72 -13.24 29.42
N GLU A 52 9.99 -12.34 30.38
CA GLU A 52 9.77 -10.91 30.23
C GLU A 52 10.66 -10.28 29.13
N LEU A 53 11.92 -10.71 29.03
CA LEU A 53 12.83 -10.27 27.97
C LEU A 53 12.35 -10.73 26.59
N SER A 54 11.88 -11.98 26.50
CA SER A 54 11.30 -12.54 25.29
C SER A 54 10.03 -11.79 24.87
N ILE A 55 9.14 -11.49 25.81
CA ILE A 55 7.94 -10.66 25.55
C ILE A 55 8.35 -9.25 25.09
N LYS A 56 9.33 -8.61 25.74
CA LYS A 56 9.82 -7.28 25.34
C LYS A 56 10.42 -7.27 23.93
N ARG A 57 11.11 -8.34 23.51
CA ARG A 57 11.60 -8.50 22.13
C ARG A 57 10.46 -8.61 21.12
N HIS A 58 9.36 -9.26 21.48
CA HIS A 58 8.16 -9.30 20.64
C HIS A 58 7.38 -7.98 20.63
N LEU A 59 7.44 -7.18 21.70
CA LEU A 59 6.79 -5.86 21.79
C LEU A 59 7.57 -4.75 21.07
N LYS A 60 8.90 -4.84 21.05
CA LYS A 60 9.78 -3.98 20.25
C LYS A 60 10.70 -4.85 19.39
N PRO A 61 10.18 -5.45 18.32
CA PRO A 61 11.04 -6.13 17.38
C PRO A 61 12.04 -5.11 16.83
N MET A 62 13.33 -5.42 16.87
CA MET A 62 14.35 -4.69 16.11
C MET A 62 14.20 -5.03 14.63
N THR A 63 13.02 -4.76 14.06
CA THR A 63 12.72 -5.05 12.67
C THR A 63 12.89 -3.81 11.82
N LYS A 64 13.48 -3.99 10.65
CA LYS A 64 13.42 -2.98 9.59
C LYS A 64 12.23 -3.28 8.71
N LEU A 65 11.28 -2.35 8.64
CA LEU A 65 10.19 -2.39 7.69
C LEU A 65 10.61 -1.68 6.39
N MET A 66 10.37 -2.34 5.25
CA MET A 66 10.42 -1.72 3.93
C MET A 66 9.03 -1.78 3.30
N VAL A 67 8.53 -0.64 2.83
CA VAL A 67 7.20 -0.52 2.22
C VAL A 67 7.33 -0.27 0.72
N ALA A 68 6.48 -0.91 -0.07
CA ALA A 68 6.33 -0.66 -1.50
C ALA A 68 4.83 -0.59 -1.86
N PHE A 69 4.52 0.24 -2.86
CA PHE A 69 3.18 0.36 -3.43
C PHE A 69 3.17 -0.24 -4.84
N ASP A 70 2.23 -1.14 -5.11
CA ASP A 70 2.01 -1.75 -6.42
C ASP A 70 0.65 -1.33 -6.96
N PHE A 71 0.66 -0.61 -8.09
CA PHE A 71 -0.52 -0.07 -8.75
C PHE A 71 -0.89 -0.85 -10.03
N GLY A 72 -0.28 -2.00 -10.27
CA GLY A 72 -0.36 -2.72 -11.54
C GLY A 72 0.08 -1.85 -12.72
N SER A 73 -0.72 -1.83 -13.79
CA SER A 73 -0.43 -1.04 -14.99
C SER A 73 -0.80 0.45 -14.89
N SER A 74 -1.20 0.94 -13.70
CA SER A 74 -1.65 2.32 -13.51
C SER A 74 -0.47 3.27 -13.25
N ILE A 75 -0.11 4.06 -14.25
CA ILE A 75 0.95 5.08 -14.16
C ILE A 75 0.28 6.45 -14.07
N SER A 76 0.32 7.05 -12.88
CA SER A 76 -0.11 8.42 -12.64
C SER A 76 0.95 9.20 -11.86
N LYS A 77 0.89 10.54 -11.92
CA LYS A 77 1.83 11.39 -11.16
C LYS A 77 1.65 11.20 -9.65
N GLU A 78 0.40 11.02 -9.22
CA GLU A 78 0.04 10.74 -7.83
C GLU A 78 0.67 9.43 -7.35
N ASN A 79 0.61 8.37 -8.17
CA ASN A 79 1.22 7.08 -7.85
C ASN A 79 2.75 7.21 -7.73
N GLN A 80 3.39 8.02 -8.59
CA GLN A 80 4.84 8.28 -8.51
C GLN A 80 5.21 9.02 -7.22
N SER A 81 4.42 10.02 -6.81
CA SER A 81 4.62 10.74 -5.55
C SER A 81 4.46 9.80 -4.35
N LEU A 82 3.41 8.96 -4.35
CA LEU A 82 3.18 7.99 -3.29
C LEU A 82 4.31 6.94 -3.21
N MET A 83 4.86 6.50 -4.34
CA MET A 83 6.05 5.65 -4.36
C MET A 83 7.28 6.34 -3.78
N ALA A 84 7.47 7.64 -4.02
CA ALA A 84 8.60 8.37 -3.47
C ALA A 84 8.56 8.43 -1.93
N GLU A 85 7.36 8.59 -1.36
CA GLU A 85 7.11 8.63 0.09
C GLU A 85 7.34 7.29 0.78
N SER A 86 7.31 6.17 0.05
CA SER A 86 7.44 4.82 0.63
C SER A 86 8.70 4.65 1.49
N ARG A 87 9.79 5.36 1.15
CA ARG A 87 11.07 5.33 1.87
C ARG A 87 11.01 5.93 3.27
N ASN A 88 10.03 6.78 3.54
CA ASN A 88 9.88 7.49 4.81
C ASN A 88 8.94 6.78 5.79
N LEU A 89 8.23 5.74 5.32
CA LEU A 89 7.22 5.03 6.10
C LEU A 89 7.87 4.06 7.08
N ARG A 90 7.43 4.11 8.34
CA ARG A 90 8.01 3.33 9.44
C ARG A 90 7.10 2.20 9.92
N SER A 91 5.83 2.21 9.51
CA SER A 91 4.86 1.18 9.87
C SER A 91 3.85 0.93 8.74
N MET A 92 3.23 -0.25 8.72
CA MET A 92 2.15 -0.54 7.77
C MET A 92 0.93 0.38 7.95
N PRO A 93 0.50 0.74 9.18
CA PRO A 93 -0.52 1.76 9.37
C PRO A 93 -0.16 3.13 8.77
N ASP A 94 1.10 3.58 8.88
CA ASP A 94 1.53 4.83 8.24
C ASP A 94 1.35 4.76 6.72
N ALA A 95 1.66 3.60 6.12
CA ALA A 95 1.47 3.39 4.69
C ALA A 95 0.00 3.44 4.26
N VAL A 96 -0.90 2.88 5.07
CA VAL A 96 -2.35 2.97 4.85
C VAL A 96 -2.82 4.41 4.96
N ASN A 97 -2.46 5.10 6.03
CA ASN A 97 -2.84 6.49 6.25
C ASN A 97 -2.37 7.36 5.07
N LYS A 98 -1.14 7.15 4.62
CA LYS A 98 -0.60 7.86 3.46
C LYS A 98 -1.36 7.52 2.19
N ALA A 99 -1.68 6.26 1.94
CA ALA A 99 -2.50 5.85 0.80
C ALA A 99 -3.92 6.48 0.83
N VAL A 100 -4.53 6.61 2.01
CA VAL A 100 -5.85 7.23 2.18
C VAL A 100 -5.85 8.71 1.77
N GLU A 101 -4.79 9.46 2.11
CA GLU A 101 -4.62 10.86 1.64
C GLU A 101 -4.67 10.96 0.11
N TYR A 102 -4.23 9.91 -0.58
CA TYR A 102 -4.21 9.85 -2.03
C TYR A 102 -5.51 9.31 -2.63
N GLY A 103 -6.54 8.95 -1.85
CA GLY A 103 -7.83 8.45 -2.33
C GLY A 103 -7.94 6.93 -2.44
N TRP A 104 -7.08 6.19 -1.74
CA TRP A 104 -7.19 4.73 -1.62
C TRP A 104 -7.99 4.33 -0.37
N GLU A 105 -8.75 3.25 -0.47
CA GLU A 105 -9.54 2.67 0.61
C GLU A 105 -9.03 1.26 0.91
N PHE A 106 -8.81 0.97 2.19
CA PHE A 106 -8.39 -0.35 2.66
C PHE A 106 -9.52 -1.37 2.50
N ILE A 107 -9.19 -2.55 1.96
CA ILE A 107 -10.13 -3.66 1.75
C ILE A 107 -9.85 -4.79 2.73
N ASN A 108 -8.61 -5.31 2.70
CA ASN A 108 -8.23 -6.49 3.46
C ASN A 108 -6.69 -6.55 3.61
N SER A 109 -6.21 -7.41 4.49
CA SER A 109 -4.80 -7.74 4.65
C SER A 109 -4.54 -9.24 4.63
N THR A 110 -3.31 -9.61 4.31
CA THR A 110 -2.78 -10.97 4.45
C THR A 110 -1.34 -10.88 4.91
N ILE A 111 -0.95 -11.79 5.80
CA ILE A 111 0.41 -11.87 6.32
C ILE A 111 1.00 -13.20 5.91
N VAL A 112 2.21 -13.17 5.36
CA VAL A 112 3.00 -14.34 5.02
C VAL A 112 4.26 -14.30 5.87
N ILE A 113 4.47 -15.34 6.68
CA ILE A 113 5.67 -15.49 7.50
C ILE A 113 6.62 -16.42 6.76
N ASP A 114 7.79 -15.92 6.39
CA ASP A 114 8.84 -16.69 5.74
C ASP A 114 10.14 -16.58 6.53
N ARG A 115 10.43 -17.60 7.34
CA ARG A 115 11.64 -17.80 8.18
C ARG A 115 12.17 -16.55 8.90
N LYS A 116 12.83 -15.65 8.17
CA LYS A 116 13.49 -14.42 8.67
C LYS A 116 12.73 -13.13 8.36
N ALA A 117 11.60 -13.21 7.64
CA ALA A 117 10.81 -12.05 7.23
C ALA A 117 9.31 -12.27 7.46
N THR A 118 8.66 -11.20 7.90
CA THR A 118 7.19 -11.10 7.91
C THR A 118 6.78 -10.19 6.77
N ILE A 119 5.98 -10.71 5.84
CA ILE A 119 5.53 -9.98 4.66
C ILE A 119 4.05 -9.64 4.84
N HIS A 120 3.75 -8.35 4.84
CA HIS A 120 2.41 -7.80 4.94
C HIS A 120 1.91 -7.41 3.55
N TYR A 121 0.72 -7.87 3.18
CA TYR A 121 0.03 -7.50 1.95
C TYR A 121 -1.28 -6.82 2.30
N TYR A 122 -1.40 -5.52 2.02
CA TYR A 122 -2.65 -4.79 2.23
C TYR A 122 -3.27 -4.45 0.88
N TYR A 123 -4.49 -4.93 0.69
CA TYR A 123 -5.25 -4.74 -0.53
C TYR A 123 -6.08 -3.47 -0.41
N MET A 124 -5.93 -2.60 -1.39
CA MET A 124 -6.56 -1.29 -1.46
C MET A 124 -7.35 -1.16 -2.76
N LYS A 125 -8.47 -0.43 -2.74
CA LYS A 125 -9.20 -0.01 -3.94
C LYS A 125 -9.22 1.49 -4.01
N ARG A 126 -9.37 2.03 -5.21
CA ARG A 126 -9.65 3.45 -5.40
C ARG A 126 -11.06 3.77 -4.92
N ARG A 127 -11.20 4.87 -4.18
CA ARG A 127 -12.51 5.43 -3.81
C ARG A 127 -13.21 6.06 -5.00
#